data_AF-A0A0C3B118-F1
#
_entry.id   AF-A0A0C3B118-F1
#
_cell.length_a   1.000
_cell.length_b   1.000
_cell.length_c   1.000
_cell.angle_alpha   90.00
_cell.angle_beta   90.00
_cell.angle_gamma   90.00
#
_symmetry.space_group_name_H-M   'P 1'
#
loop_
_entity.id
_entity.type
_entity.pdbx_description
1 polymer ?
#
loop_
_entity_poly.entity_id
_entity_poly.type
_entity_poly.pdbx_seq_one_letter_code
_entity_poly.pdbx_strand_id
1 'polypeptide(L)'
;MSISMYSTTNEDVGLGDIVSVNIPAQAAAVREGMVVGSHYDRLGRLVLEIQLDGGLHYNAWSNQVQKVRRTTTYYQPLPTHTRRYVHRYLEY
;
A
#
# COMPACT_ATOMS: atom_id res chain seq x y z
N MET A 1 -19.57 4.42 17.19
CA MET A 1 -19.53 3.96 15.79
C MET A 1 -18.64 4.92 15.02
N SER A 2 -17.40 4.54 14.69
CA SER A 2 -16.47 5.41 13.96
C SER A 2 -16.57 5.11 12.47
N ILE A 3 -17.07 6.08 11.70
CA ILE A 3 -17.07 6.01 10.23
C ILE A 3 -15.64 6.27 9.76
N SER A 4 -15.04 5.31 9.05
CA SER A 4 -13.74 5.50 8.41
C SER A 4 -13.98 6.21 7.09
N MET A 5 -13.72 7.52 7.05
CA MET A 5 -13.71 8.28 5.81
C MET A 5 -12.33 8.14 5.16
N TYR A 6 -12.27 7.47 4.02
CA TYR A 6 -11.11 7.54 3.13
C TYR A 6 -11.37 8.70 2.16
N SER A 7 -10.77 9.87 2.43
CA SER A 7 -10.77 10.97 1.47
C SER A 7 -9.67 10.71 0.45
N THR A 8 -10.03 10.41 -0.79
CA THR A 8 -9.10 10.27 -1.91
C THR A 8 -8.51 11.62 -2.33
N THR A 9 -7.81 12.30 -1.41
CA THR A 9 -6.95 13.44 -1.69
C THR A 9 -5.51 12.96 -1.53
N ASN A 10 -4.56 13.61 -2.21
CA ASN A 10 -3.12 13.31 -2.17
C ASN A 10 -2.49 13.42 -0.75
N GLU A 11 -3.32 13.60 0.27
CA GLU A 11 -3.02 13.76 1.69
C GLU A 11 -2.96 12.42 2.44
N ASP A 12 -3.27 11.31 1.76
CA ASP A 12 -3.32 9.96 2.34
C ASP A 12 -1.96 9.26 2.47
N VAL A 13 -0.84 9.96 2.24
CA VAL A 13 0.52 9.38 2.40
C VAL A 13 0.99 9.62 3.83
N GLY A 14 0.86 8.58 4.65
CA GLY A 14 1.26 8.57 6.05
C GLY A 14 2.53 7.74 6.32
N LEU A 15 2.95 7.75 7.58
CA LEU A 15 4.04 6.91 8.06
C LEU A 15 3.72 5.43 7.81
N GLY A 16 4.68 4.68 7.27
CA GLY A 16 4.55 3.25 6.96
C GLY A 16 3.93 2.95 5.60
N ASP A 17 3.44 3.94 4.86
CA ASP A 17 2.97 3.72 3.49
C ASP A 17 4.14 3.42 2.55
N ILE A 18 3.91 2.51 1.61
CA ILE A 18 4.83 2.26 0.49
C ILE A 18 4.52 3.28 -0.60
N VAL A 19 5.55 3.96 -1.05
CA VAL A 19 5.45 5.03 -2.04
C VAL A 19 6.47 4.84 -3.15
N SER A 20 6.17 5.40 -4.31
CA SER A 20 7.11 5.51 -5.41
C SER A 20 7.57 6.96 -5.55
N VAL A 21 8.87 7.13 -5.78
CA VAL A 21 9.51 8.43 -5.91
C VAL A 21 10.41 8.45 -7.13
N ASN A 22 10.40 9.57 -7.86
CA ASN A 22 11.30 9.80 -8.99
C ASN A 22 12.56 10.52 -8.50
N ILE A 23 13.73 9.91 -8.68
CA ILE A 23 15.03 10.45 -8.24
C ILE A 23 15.75 11.03 -9.47
N PRO A 24 15.78 12.36 -9.67
CA PRO A 24 16.27 12.96 -10.91
C PRO A 24 17.77 12.72 -11.18
N ALA A 25 18.58 12.49 -10.15
CA ALA A 25 20.01 12.23 -10.28
C ALA A 25 20.36 10.79 -10.73
N GLN A 26 19.40 9.85 -10.61
CA GLN A 26 19.56 8.46 -11.02
C GLN A 26 18.68 8.26 -12.24
N ALA A 27 19.26 8.52 -13.42
CA ALA A 27 18.61 8.51 -14.73
C ALA A 27 17.42 7.50 -14.80
N ALA A 28 16.20 8.06 -14.76
CA ALA A 28 14.93 7.38 -15.03
C ALA A 28 14.51 6.23 -14.08
N ALA A 29 15.05 6.13 -12.86
CA ALA A 29 14.60 5.12 -11.90
C ALA A 29 13.50 5.67 -10.97
N VAL A 30 12.24 5.34 -11.27
CA VAL A 30 11.20 5.36 -10.23
C VAL A 30 11.57 4.29 -9.21
N ARG A 31 11.75 4.67 -7.94
CA ARG A 31 12.07 3.74 -6.86
C ARG A 31 10.93 3.67 -5.87
N GLU A 32 10.65 2.46 -5.41
CA GLU A 32 9.76 2.24 -4.27
C GLU A 32 10.53 2.43 -2.97
N GLY A 33 9.84 2.91 -1.95
CA GLY A 33 10.35 3.03 -0.60
C GLY A 33 9.22 3.18 0.41
N MET A 34 9.56 3.13 1.69
CA MET A 34 8.61 3.30 2.78
C MET A 34 8.75 4.67 3.41
N VAL A 35 7.63 5.34 3.71
CA VAL A 35 7.63 6.61 4.42
C VAL A 35 7.97 6.38 5.89
N VAL A 36 9.07 6.97 6.36
CA VAL A 36 9.55 6.87 7.75
C VAL A 36 9.35 8.15 8.55
N GLY A 37 9.14 9.28 7.87
CA GLY A 37 9.02 10.58 8.50
C GLY A 37 8.39 11.60 7.56
N SER A 38 7.98 12.74 8.12
CA SER A 38 7.55 13.90 7.35
C SER A 38 7.83 15.18 8.14
N HIS A 39 8.18 16.24 7.42
CA HIS A 39 8.41 17.56 8.00
C HIS A 39 8.10 18.66 6.98
N TYR A 40 7.91 19.90 7.45
CA TYR A 40 7.76 21.06 6.59
C TYR A 40 9.10 21.75 6.37
N ASP A 41 9.41 22.12 5.13
CA ASP A 41 10.57 22.94 4.83
C ASP A 41 10.34 24.40 5.25
N ARG A 42 11.38 25.23 5.10
CA ARG A 42 11.32 26.67 5.46
C ARG A 42 10.28 27.46 4.66
N LEU A 43 9.83 26.94 3.51
CA LEU A 43 8.81 27.55 2.66
C LEU A 43 7.41 26.98 2.92
N GLY A 44 7.25 26.14 3.95
CA GLY A 44 5.97 25.53 4.33
C GLY A 44 5.54 24.37 3.41
N ARG A 45 6.44 23.80 2.62
CA ARG A 45 6.15 22.64 1.76
C ARG A 45 6.37 21.35 2.53
N LEU A 46 5.49 20.37 2.33
CA LEU A 46 5.61 19.06 2.95
C LEU A 46 6.73 18.24 2.27
N VAL A 47 7.68 17.78 3.08
CA VAL A 47 8.76 16.89 2.72
C VAL A 47 8.53 15.55 3.39
N LEU A 48 8.63 14.47 2.63
CA LEU A 48 8.53 13.10 3.09
C LEU A 48 9.92 12.49 3.16
N GLU A 49 10.19 11.78 4.25
CA GLU A 49 11.41 11.02 4.47
C GLU A 49 11.11 9.56 4.09
N ILE A 50 11.80 9.07 3.07
CA ILE A 50 11.54 7.78 2.45
C ILE A 50 12.76 6.89 2.65
N GLN A 51 12.57 5.73 3.23
CA GLN A 51 13.59 4.69 3.26
C GLN A 51 13.47 3.83 2.00
N LEU A 52 14.52 3.83 1.20
CA LEU A 52 14.70 3.01 0.01
C LEU A 52 15.41 1.70 0.37
N ASP A 53 15.38 0.75 -0.56
CA ASP A 53 16.13 -0.50 -0.44
C ASP A 53 17.62 -0.25 -0.21
N GLY A 54 18.22 -1.05 0.68
CA GLY A 54 19.61 -0.92 1.08
C GLY A 54 19.86 0.07 2.23
N GLY A 55 18.79 0.55 2.90
CA GLY A 55 18.91 1.46 4.05
C GLY A 55 19.23 2.91 3.67
N LEU A 56 19.07 3.25 2.39
CA LEU A 56 19.24 4.62 1.91
C LEU A 56 18.01 5.45 2.28
N HIS A 57 18.22 6.67 2.76
CA HIS A 57 17.15 7.61 3.04
C HIS A 57 17.10 8.69 1.96
N TYR A 58 15.88 9.05 1.54
CA TYR A 58 15.64 10.04 0.51
C TYR A 58 14.53 11.00 0.92
N ASN A 59 14.78 12.30 0.77
CA ASN A 59 13.81 13.34 1.07
C ASN A 59 13.18 13.84 -0.23
N ALA A 60 11.87 13.74 -0.31
CA ALA A 60 11.10 14.13 -1.49
C ALA A 60 9.99 15.10 -1.10
N TRP A 61 9.69 16.06 -1.96
CA TRP A 61 8.47 16.85 -1.79
C TRP A 61 7.25 15.95 -1.99
N SER A 62 6.19 16.17 -1.22
CA SER A 62 4.99 15.32 -1.29
C SER A 62 4.39 15.24 -2.70
N ASN A 63 4.51 16.31 -3.50
CA ASN A 63 4.04 16.36 -4.88
C ASN A 63 4.83 15.48 -5.87
N GLN A 64 6.01 14.99 -5.48
CA GLN A 64 6.85 14.10 -6.28
C GLN A 64 6.69 12.62 -5.88
N VAL A 65 5.83 12.34 -4.90
CA VAL A 65 5.64 11.03 -4.30
C VAL A 65 4.26 10.50 -4.69
N GLN A 66 4.19 9.22 -5.06
CA GLN A 66 2.92 8.57 -5.37
C GLN A 66 2.72 7.36 -4.45
N LYS A 67 1.55 7.24 -3.83
CA LYS A 67 1.21 6.09 -2.99
C LYS A 67 1.13 4.83 -3.84
N VAL A 68 1.87 3.79 -3.47
CA VAL A 68 1.82 2.49 -4.13
C VAL A 68 0.79 1.64 -3.40
N ARG A 69 -0.33 1.33 -4.07
CA ARG A 69 -1.36 0.43 -3.53
C ARG A 69 -1.27 -0.93 -4.20
N ARG A 70 -0.83 -1.95 -3.45
CA ARG A 70 -0.87 -3.35 -3.92
C ARG A 70 -2.28 -3.90 -3.68
N THR A 71 -3.07 -3.96 -4.74
CA THR A 71 -4.39 -4.61 -4.71
C THR A 71 -4.20 -6.10 -4.97
N THR A 72 -4.27 -6.92 -3.92
CA THR A 72 -4.29 -8.38 -4.08
C THR A 72 -5.72 -8.85 -4.28
N THR A 73 -6.04 -9.30 -5.49
CA THR A 73 -7.31 -9.99 -5.76
C THR A 73 -7.16 -11.45 -5.37
N TYR A 74 -7.77 -11.86 -4.26
CA TYR A 74 -7.89 -13.28 -3.94
C TYR A 74 -8.98 -13.87 -4.84
N TYR A 75 -8.60 -14.71 -5.81
CA TYR A 75 -9.57 -15.60 -6.44
C TYR A 75 -10.03 -16.60 -5.39
N GLN A 76 -11.18 -16.37 -4.78
CA GLN A 76 -11.82 -17.37 -3.94
C GLN A 76 -12.34 -18.49 -4.85
N PRO A 77 -11.79 -19.71 -4.80
CA PRO A 77 -12.35 -20.81 -5.56
C PRO A 77 -13.78 -21.06 -5.06
N LEU A 78 -14.74 -21.00 -5.98
CA LEU A 78 -16.13 -21.33 -5.68
C LEU A 78 -16.18 -22.77 -5.14
N PRO A 79 -16.84 -23.03 -3.99
CA PRO A 79 -16.99 -24.38 -3.49
C PRO A 79 -17.77 -25.19 -4.53
N THR A 80 -17.12 -26.16 -5.15
CA THR A 80 -17.78 -27.13 -6.01
C THR A 80 -18.68 -27.94 -5.09
N HIS A 81 -19.98 -27.65 -5.10
CA HIS A 81 -20.99 -28.36 -4.32
C HIS A 81 -21.10 -29.81 -4.84
N THR A 82 -20.17 -30.68 -4.47
CA THR A 82 -20.37 -32.12 -4.58
C THR A 82 -21.35 -32.50 -3.48
N ARG A 83 -22.63 -32.61 -3.83
CA ARG A 83 -23.66 -33.19 -2.96
C ARG A 83 -23.15 -34.55 -2.48
N ARG A 84 -22.84 -34.66 -1.18
CA ARG A 84 -22.54 -35.94 -0.53
C ARG A 84 -23.84 -36.54 -0.04
N TYR A 85 -24.26 -37.66 -0.63
CA TYR A 85 -25.34 -38.47 -0.07
C TYR A 85 -24.74 -39.45 0.93
N VAL A 86 -25.37 -39.58 2.11
CA VAL A 86 -25.02 -40.60 3.10
C VAL A 86 -26.13 -41.65 3.07
N HIS A 87 -25.79 -42.88 2.71
CA HIS A 87 -26.70 -44.02 2.81
C HIS A 87 -26.63 -44.59 4.24
N ARG A 88 -27.78 -44.72 4.89
CA ARG A 88 -27.93 -45.40 6.18
C ARG A 88 -28.70 -46.69 5.97
N TYR A 89 -28.10 -47.83 6.29
CA TYR A 89 -28.80 -49.11 6.35
C TYR A 89 -29.30 -49.34 7.78
N LEU A 90 -30.56 -49.72 7.91
CA LEU A 90 -31.19 -50.13 9.18
C LEU A 90 -31.53 -51.62 9.02
N GLU A 91 -30.93 -52.48 9.84
CA GLU A 91 -31.30 -53.88 9.97
C GLU A 91 -32.32 -54.01 11.10
N TYR A 92 -33.35 -54.85 10.88
CA TYR A 92 -34.48 -55.10 11.80
C TYR A 92 -34.26 -56.35 12.64
#